data_AF-A0A7S3M6X4-F1
#
_entry.id   AF-A0A7S3M6X4-F1
#
_cell.length_a   1.000
_cell.length_b   1.000
_cell.length_c   1.000
_cell.angle_alpha   90.00
_cell.angle_beta   90.00
_cell.angle_gamma   90.00
#
_symmetry.space_group_name_H-M   'P 1'
#
loop_
_entity.id
_entity.type
_entity.pdbx_description
1 polymer ?
#
loop_
_entity_poly.entity_id
_entity_poly.type
_entity_poly.pdbx_seq_one_letter_code
_entity_poly.pdbx_strand_id
1 'polypeptide(L)'
;EDVNLSELAAATENFSGSDIREVIRVAKQQRSKALIRDARESLNKNSESEKNNAGAGRALTQAHFQFALDKSVAAASRTHNFGKKQSTQEVLDRFAGLLNVGGNVTVQP
;
A
#
# COMPACT_ATOMS: atom_id res chain seq x y z
N GLU A 1 10.99 7.30 3.67
CA GLU A 1 9.73 7.91 3.21
C GLU A 1 8.61 7.25 3.98
N ASP A 2 8.03 7.96 4.95
CA ASP A 2 6.92 7.44 5.73
C ASP A 2 5.60 7.59 4.96
N VAL A 3 4.65 6.71 5.29
CA VAL A 3 3.30 6.73 4.72
C VAL A 3 2.42 7.59 5.62
N ASN A 4 1.78 8.62 5.05
CA ASN A 4 0.87 9.47 5.81
C ASN A 4 -0.52 8.79 5.91
N LEU A 5 -0.75 8.08 7.02
CA LEU A 5 -1.99 7.33 7.23
C LEU A 5 -3.23 8.23 7.33
N SER A 6 -3.08 9.47 7.83
CA SER A 6 -4.19 10.43 7.92
C SER A 6 -4.66 10.88 6.53
N GLU A 7 -3.72 11.16 5.62
CA GLU A 7 -4.06 11.47 4.22
C GLU A 7 -4.71 10.28 3.51
N LEU A 8 -4.21 9.07 3.73
CA LEU A 8 -4.80 7.87 3.13
C LEU A 8 -6.21 7.60 3.65
N ALA A 9 -6.46 7.80 4.95
CA ALA A 9 -7.79 7.66 5.53
C ALA A 9 -8.76 8.67 4.92
N ALA A 10 -8.35 9.94 4.77
CA ALA A 10 -9.17 10.96 4.11
C ALA A 10 -9.45 10.60 2.64
N ALA A 11 -8.44 10.14 1.91
CA ALA A 11 -8.58 9.74 0.50
C ALA A 11 -9.45 8.48 0.30
N THR A 12 -9.63 7.66 1.34
CA THR A 12 -10.39 6.39 1.29
C THR A 12 -11.67 6.41 2.13
N GLU A 13 -12.16 7.59 2.53
CA GLU A 13 -13.36 7.73 3.38
C GLU A 13 -14.60 7.01 2.81
N ASN A 14 -14.75 7.00 1.48
CA ASN A 14 -15.90 6.37 0.81
C ASN A 14 -15.60 4.96 0.26
N PHE A 15 -14.43 4.40 0.59
CA PHE A 15 -14.02 3.10 0.08
C PHE A 15 -14.61 1.99 0.96
N SER A 16 -15.11 0.93 0.35
CA SER A 16 -15.46 -0.27 1.09
C SER A 16 -14.18 -0.96 1.61
N GLY A 17 -14.33 -1.84 2.60
CA GLY A 17 -13.22 -2.68 3.04
C GLY A 17 -12.56 -3.51 1.93
N SER A 18 -13.27 -3.83 0.85
CA SER A 18 -12.70 -4.50 -0.32
C SER A 18 -11.86 -3.56 -1.18
N ASP A 19 -12.30 -2.30 -1.35
CA ASP A 19 -11.55 -1.29 -2.09
C ASP A 19 -10.23 -0.94 -1.38
N ILE A 20 -10.26 -0.83 -0.05
CA ILE A 20 -9.05 -0.63 0.77
C ILE A 20 -8.06 -1.79 0.60
N ARG A 21 -8.53 -3.04 0.65
CA ARG A 21 -7.69 -4.22 0.41
C ARG A 21 -7.06 -4.18 -0.98
N GLU A 22 -7.83 -3.75 -1.98
CA GLU A 22 -7.36 -3.65 -3.35
C GLU A 22 -6.29 -2.55 -3.51
N VAL A 23 -6.48 -1.37 -2.91
CA VAL A 23 -5.47 -0.30 -2.88
C VAL A 23 -4.15 -0.82 -2.30
N ILE A 24 -4.20 -1.51 -1.16
CA ILE A 24 -3.01 -2.11 -0.53
C ILE A 24 -2.36 -3.15 -1.45
N ARG A 25 -3.17 -4.01 -2.09
CA ARG A 25 -2.67 -5.03 -3.03
C ARG A 25 -1.95 -4.39 -4.22
N VAL A 26 -2.51 -3.33 -4.80
CA VAL A 26 -1.92 -2.60 -5.93
C VAL A 26 -0.63 -1.90 -5.51
N ALA A 27 -0.59 -1.24 -4.35
CA ALA A 27 0.62 -0.60 -3.83
C ALA A 27 1.76 -1.61 -3.63
N LYS A 28 1.46 -2.77 -3.01
CA LYS A 28 2.41 -3.89 -2.87
C LYS A 28 2.90 -4.39 -4.23
N GLN A 29 2.00 -4.53 -5.21
CA GLN A 29 2.35 -5.00 -6.54
C GLN A 29 3.26 -4.02 -7.28
N GLN A 30 3.01 -2.71 -7.20
CA GLN A 30 3.86 -1.69 -7.81
C GLN A 30 5.27 -1.74 -7.24
N ARG A 31 5.39 -1.85 -5.91
CA ARG A 31 6.70 -2.04 -5.27
C ARG A 31 7.41 -3.28 -5.80
N SER A 32 6.73 -4.42 -5.84
CA SER A 32 7.32 -5.68 -6.32
C SER A 32 7.81 -5.58 -7.77
N LYS A 33 7.07 -4.87 -8.64
CA LYS A 33 7.50 -4.59 -10.01
C LYS A 33 8.79 -3.77 -10.05
N ALA A 34 8.91 -2.74 -9.21
CA ALA A 34 10.13 -1.96 -9.10
C ALA A 34 11.32 -2.83 -8.66
N LEU A 35 11.14 -3.69 -7.64
CA LEU A 35 12.18 -4.61 -7.19
C LEU A 35 12.64 -5.58 -8.28
N ILE A 36 11.70 -6.15 -9.05
CA ILE A 36 12.03 -7.04 -10.18
C ILE A 36 12.78 -6.27 -11.27
N ARG A 37 12.38 -5.02 -11.57
CA ARG A 37 13.05 -4.19 -12.56
C ARG A 37 14.48 -3.86 -12.11
N ASP A 38 14.65 -3.40 -10.88
CA ASP A 38 15.95 -3.06 -10.31
C ASP A 38 16.87 -4.29 -10.30
N ALA A 39 16.34 -5.48 -9.94
CA ALA A 39 17.10 -6.73 -10.01
C ALA A 39 17.55 -7.08 -11.44
N ARG A 40 16.68 -6.90 -12.45
CA ARG A 40 17.05 -7.09 -13.86
C ARG A 40 18.10 -6.10 -14.33
N GLU A 41 17.98 -4.83 -13.92
CA GLU A 41 18.97 -3.80 -14.25
C GLU A 41 20.33 -4.08 -13.60
N SER A 42 20.35 -4.54 -12.35
CA SER A 42 21.58 -4.95 -11.65
C SER A 42 22.22 -6.18 -12.28
N LEU A 43 21.43 -7.16 -12.74
CA LEU A 43 21.95 -8.29 -13.51
C LEU A 43 22.60 -7.85 -14.83
N ASN A 44 22.01 -6.85 -15.51
CA ASN A 44 22.59 -6.31 -16.74
C ASN A 44 23.82 -5.41 -16.49
N LYS A 45 23.97 -4.84 -15.31
CA LYS A 45 25.06 -3.90 -14.95
C LYS A 45 26.25 -4.57 -14.26
N ASN A 46 26.18 -5.85 -13.91
CA ASN A 46 27.30 -6.60 -13.31
C ASN A 46 28.35 -7.09 -14.33
N SER A 47 28.89 -6.13 -15.10
CA SER A 47 30.35 -6.00 -15.21
C SER A 47 30.75 -4.94 -14.18
N GLU A 48 31.38 -5.37 -13.10
CA GLU A 48 31.95 -4.58 -12.00
C GLU A 48 31.07 -4.29 -10.74
N SER A 49 31.55 -4.93 -9.66
CA SER A 49 31.56 -4.44 -8.26
C SER A 49 30.33 -4.68 -7.36
N GLU A 50 30.47 -5.77 -6.61
CA GLU A 50 30.31 -5.90 -5.15
C GLU A 50 29.02 -5.41 -4.47
N LYS A 51 28.28 -6.42 -3.99
CA LYS A 51 27.59 -6.52 -2.69
C LYS A 51 27.23 -5.20 -2.00
N ASN A 52 25.95 -4.82 -2.07
CA ASN A 52 25.29 -4.12 -0.97
C ASN A 52 23.80 -4.52 -0.89
N ASN A 53 23.45 -5.24 0.18
CA ASN A 53 22.08 -5.42 0.71
C ASN A 53 20.93 -5.74 -0.27
N ALA A 54 21.09 -6.80 -1.07
CA ALA A 54 19.96 -7.41 -1.78
C ALA A 54 19.10 -8.24 -0.81
N GLY A 55 18.24 -7.58 -0.03
CA GLY A 55 17.32 -8.31 0.87
C GLY A 55 16.38 -7.47 1.73
N ALA A 56 16.69 -6.19 1.97
CA ALA A 56 15.72 -5.30 2.60
C ALA A 56 14.75 -4.79 1.53
N GLY A 57 13.71 -5.58 1.22
CA GLY A 57 12.67 -5.19 0.28
C GLY A 57 12.22 -3.77 0.57
N ARG A 58 12.36 -2.86 -0.42
CA ARG A 58 12.06 -1.42 -0.29
C ARG A 58 10.77 -1.23 0.53
N ALA A 59 10.77 -0.32 1.48
CA ALA A 59 9.55 -0.05 2.24
C ALA A 59 8.42 0.38 1.29
N LEU A 60 7.17 0.12 1.67
CA LEU A 60 6.06 0.81 1.02
C LEU A 60 6.19 2.30 1.34
N THR A 61 5.95 3.14 0.34
CA THR A 61 6.07 4.59 0.44
C THR A 61 4.77 5.23 0.01
N GLN A 62 4.55 6.50 0.37
CA GLN A 62 3.36 7.25 -0.01
C GLN A 62 3.09 7.22 -1.53
N ALA A 63 4.14 7.27 -2.35
CA ALA A 63 4.03 7.20 -3.81
C ALA A 63 3.37 5.90 -4.32
N HIS A 64 3.57 4.78 -3.61
CA HIS A 64 2.94 3.51 -3.98
C HIS A 64 1.42 3.54 -3.71
N PHE A 65 1.01 4.19 -2.62
CA PHE A 65 -0.39 4.35 -2.30
C PHE A 65 -1.07 5.37 -3.21
N GLN A 66 -0.41 6.48 -3.55
CA GLN A 66 -0.95 7.46 -4.49
C GLN A 66 -1.24 6.81 -5.85
N PHE A 67 -0.31 6.04 -6.39
CA PHE A 67 -0.52 5.30 -7.64
C PHE A 67 -1.69 4.30 -7.56
N ALA A 68 -1.84 3.64 -6.41
CA ALA A 68 -2.95 2.71 -6.19
C ALA A 68 -4.30 3.44 -6.13
N LEU A 69 -4.35 4.60 -5.47
CA LEU A 69 -5.52 5.47 -5.41
C LEU A 69 -5.90 5.97 -6.80
N ASP A 70 -4.95 6.48 -7.58
CA ASP A 70 -5.19 6.96 -8.95
C ASP A 70 -5.79 5.84 -9.85
N LYS A 71 -5.29 4.61 -9.70
CA LYS A 71 -5.86 3.44 -10.40
C LYS A 71 -7.26 3.08 -9.92
N SER A 72 -7.51 3.17 -8.61
CA SER A 72 -8.81 2.86 -8.02
C SER A 72 -9.89 3.87 -8.43
N VAL A 73 -9.58 5.16 -8.50
CA VAL A 73 -10.50 6.21 -8.97
C VAL A 73 -10.82 6.02 -10.46
N ALA A 74 -9.83 5.65 -11.26
CA ALA A 74 -10.02 5.30 -12.68
C ALA A 74 -10.84 4.01 -12.88
N ALA A 75 -10.89 3.13 -11.87
CA ALA A 75 -11.72 1.92 -11.86
C ALA A 75 -13.14 2.21 -11.34
N ALA A 76 -13.29 3.02 -10.29
CA ALA A 76 -14.58 3.47 -9.75
C ALA A 76 -15.36 4.31 -10.77
N SER A 77 -14.67 5.12 -11.59
CA SER A 77 -15.29 5.82 -12.72
C SER A 77 -15.87 4.87 -13.79
N ARG A 78 -15.53 3.56 -13.74
CA ARG A 78 -16.06 2.52 -14.64
C ARG A 78 -17.13 1.64 -14.00
N THR A 79 -17.36 1.70 -12.68
CA THR A 79 -18.32 0.83 -11.99
C THR A 79 -19.21 1.62 -11.05
N HIS A 80 -20.50 1.65 -11.39
CA HIS A 80 -21.57 2.32 -10.65
C HIS A 80 -21.69 1.81 -9.20
N ASN A 81 -21.74 2.73 -8.24
CA ASN A 81 -21.71 2.53 -6.79
C ASN A 81 -22.75 1.53 -6.23
N PHE A 82 -22.29 0.54 -5.46
CA PHE A 82 -23.07 -0.16 -4.44
C PHE A 82 -22.19 -0.43 -3.21
N GLY A 83 -22.26 0.42 -2.19
CA GLY A 83 -21.53 0.20 -0.94
C GLY A 83 -21.94 1.17 0.16
N LYS A 84 -22.30 0.63 1.34
CA LYS A 84 -22.61 1.42 2.54
C LYS A 84 -21.42 2.28 2.95
N LYS A 85 -21.67 3.55 3.28
CA LYS A 85 -20.68 4.48 3.85
C LYS A 85 -20.15 3.90 5.16
N GLN A 86 -18.84 3.66 5.25
CA GLN A 86 -18.16 3.26 6.49
C GLN A 86 -17.60 4.51 7.18
N SER A 87 -17.45 4.49 8.50
CA SER A 87 -16.88 5.64 9.22
C SER A 87 -15.36 5.64 9.12
N THR A 88 -14.76 6.83 9.17
CA THR A 88 -13.31 7.05 9.14
C THR A 88 -12.57 6.29 10.25
N GLN A 89 -13.22 6.04 11.38
CA GLN A 89 -12.65 5.27 12.49
C GLN A 89 -12.52 3.77 12.16
N GLU A 90 -13.52 3.18 11.49
CA GLU A 90 -13.48 1.77 11.08
C GLU A 90 -12.37 1.51 10.04
N VAL A 91 -12.08 2.51 9.21
CA VAL A 91 -10.99 2.47 8.23
C VAL A 91 -9.65 2.46 8.95
N LEU A 92 -9.46 3.36 9.92
CA LEU A 92 -8.22 3.46 10.72
C LEU A 92 -7.91 2.16 11.48
N ASP A 93 -8.91 1.57 12.15
CA ASP A 93 -8.72 0.33 12.93
C ASP A 93 -8.31 -0.85 12.03
N ARG A 94 -8.86 -0.93 10.81
CA ARG A 94 -8.48 -1.95 9.83
C ARG A 94 -7.07 -1.74 9.30
N PHE A 95 -6.68 -0.50 9.02
CA PHE A 95 -5.32 -0.19 8.63
C PHE A 95 -4.33 -0.57 9.74
N ALA A 96 -4.62 -0.23 11.00
CA ALA A 96 -3.79 -0.59 12.15
C ALA A 96 -3.69 -2.12 12.34
N GLY A 97 -4.80 -2.85 12.25
CA GLY A 97 -4.81 -4.31 12.40
C GLY A 97 -4.07 -5.05 11.27
N LEU A 98 -4.12 -4.54 10.04
CA LEU A 98 -3.41 -5.13 8.90
C LEU A 98 -1.91 -4.79 8.90
N LEU A 99 -1.51 -3.68 9.53
CA LEU A 99 -0.12 -3.31 9.73
C LEU A 99 0.50 -4.00 10.97
N ASN A 100 -0.32 -4.40 11.95
CA ASN A 100 0.13 -4.97 13.23
C ASN A 100 -0.01 -6.50 13.32
N VAL A 101 0.23 -7.24 12.23
CA VAL A 101 0.45 -8.69 12.31
C VAL A 101 1.83 -8.93 12.93
N GLY A 102 1.95 -8.68 14.24
CA GLY A 102 3.20 -8.85 14.99
C GLY A 102 3.27 -8.33 16.44
N GLY A 103 2.28 -7.60 16.98
CA GLY A 103 2.44 -7.03 18.34
C GLY A 103 1.14 -6.84 19.11
N ASN A 104 1.01 -7.59 20.20
CA ASN A 104 -0.04 -7.48 21.22
C ASN A 104 -0.25 -6.03 21.69
N VAL A 105 -1.45 -5.47 21.54
CA VAL A 105 -1.83 -4.24 22.23
C VAL A 105 -3.11 -4.51 23.00
N THR A 106 -2.94 -4.71 24.31
CA THR A 106 -4.02 -4.75 25.29
C THR A 106 -4.55 -3.32 25.45
N VAL A 107 -5.82 -3.10 25.13
CA VAL A 107 -6.52 -1.86 25.49
C VAL A 107 -7.30 -2.17 26.78
N GLN A 108 -6.86 -1.60 27.90
CA GLN A 108 -7.65 -1.60 29.13
C GLN A 108 -8.66 -0.43 29.10
N PRO A 109 -9.81 -0.60 29.79
CA PRO A 109 -10.99 0.26 29.66
C PRO A 109 -10.78 1.69 30.13
#